data_AF-A0A843L3G8-F1
#
_entry.id   AF-A0A843L3G8-F1
#
_cell.length_a   1.000
_cell.length_b   1.000
_cell.length_c   1.000
_cell.angle_alpha   90.00
_cell.angle_beta   90.00
_cell.angle_gamma   90.00
#
_symmetry.space_group_name_H-M   'P 1'
#
loop_
_entity.id
_entity.type
_entity.pdbx_description
1 polymer ?
#
loop_
_entity_poly.entity_id
_entity_poly.type
_entity_poly.pdbx_seq_one_letter_code
_entity_poly.pdbx_strand_id
1 'polypeptide(L)' 'TTQMCSNCGSIVKKTLSERVHECPYCGFVADRDYNAAVNIHRVGMEQPFEPVEPRPLHHISVVQVLSMKQEAPPFRAG' A
#
# COMPACT_ATOMS: atom_id res chain seq x y z
N THR A 1 9.03 2.02 -11.10
CA THR A 1 8.04 1.87 -12.19
C THR A 1 7.73 0.43 -12.40
N THR A 2 6.46 0.06 -12.62
CA THR A 2 6.18 -1.33 -13.03
C THR A 2 6.73 -1.58 -14.43
N GLN A 3 7.47 -2.67 -14.60
CA GLN A 3 7.88 -3.16 -15.92
C GLN A 3 6.83 -4.11 -16.50
N MET A 4 5.95 -4.65 -15.67
CA MET A 4 4.93 -5.61 -16.07
C MET A 4 3.81 -4.89 -16.85
N CYS A 5 3.51 -5.41 -18.05
CA CYS A 5 2.33 -4.99 -18.80
C CYS A 5 1.07 -5.45 -18.06
N SER A 6 0.19 -4.52 -17.72
CA SER A 6 -1.08 -4.83 -17.07
C SER A 6 -2.04 -5.65 -17.93
N ASN A 7 -1.89 -5.60 -19.26
CA ASN A 7 -2.73 -6.33 -20.20
C ASN A 7 -2.28 -7.79 -20.41
N CYS A 8 -0.97 -8.04 -20.61
CA CYS A 8 -0.47 -9.36 -20.98
C CYS A 8 0.56 -9.96 -20.01
N GLY A 9 0.95 -9.25 -18.96
CA GLY A 9 1.92 -9.72 -17.95
C GLY A 9 3.38 -9.73 -18.39
N SER A 10 3.69 -9.48 -19.68
CA SER A 10 5.07 -9.44 -20.18
C SER A 10 5.88 -8.29 -19.55
N ILE A 11 7.18 -8.51 -19.36
CA ILE A 11 8.10 -7.50 -18.83
C ILE A 11 8.62 -6.60 -19.94
N VAL A 12 8.35 -5.31 -19.83
CA VAL A 12 8.84 -4.26 -20.73
C VAL A 12 9.83 -3.39 -19.96
N LYS A 13 11.12 -3.59 -20.23
CA LYS A 13 12.21 -2.81 -19.62
C LYS A 13 12.16 -1.36 -20.10
N LYS A 14 12.20 -0.43 -19.15
CA LYS A 14 12.15 1.01 -19.40
C LYS A 14 12.70 1.79 -18.22
N THR A 15 13.15 3.02 -18.46
CA THR A 15 13.63 3.96 -17.45
C THR A 15 12.47 4.68 -16.74
N LEU A 16 12.77 5.37 -15.64
CA LEU A 16 11.82 6.27 -14.96
C LEU A 16 11.50 7.55 -15.77
N SER A 17 12.27 7.85 -16.81
CA SER A 17 12.02 9.01 -17.67
C SER A 17 10.97 8.72 -18.74
N GLU A 18 10.84 7.46 -19.15
CA GLU A 18 9.77 7.03 -20.04
C GLU A 18 8.44 7.10 -19.29
N ARG A 19 7.51 7.94 -19.79
CA ARG A 19 6.18 8.18 -19.20
C ARG A 19 5.06 7.39 -19.86
N VAL A 20 5.28 6.91 -21.09
CA VAL A 20 4.33 6.07 -21.82
C VAL A 20 4.72 4.60 -21.66
N HIS A 21 3.72 3.75 -21.39
CA HIS A 21 3.87 2.31 -21.45
C HIS A 21 3.37 1.79 -22.79
N GLU A 22 4.30 1.42 -23.67
CA GLU A 22 4.01 0.71 -24.92
C GLU A 22 4.50 -0.73 -24.79
N CYS A 23 3.59 -1.70 -24.96
CA CYS A 23 3.92 -3.11 -24.87
C CYS A 23 4.15 -3.73 -26.25
N PRO A 24 5.38 -4.17 -26.59
CA PRO A 24 5.67 -4.76 -27.89
C PRO A 24 5.06 -6.16 -28.07
N TYR A 25 4.60 -6.78 -26.98
CA TYR A 25 4.07 -8.14 -26.99
C TYR A 25 2.56 -8.19 -27.28
N CYS A 26 1.81 -7.17 -26.87
CA CYS A 26 0.34 -7.15 -27.02
C CYS A 26 -0.23 -5.85 -27.59
N GLY A 27 0.62 -4.85 -27.89
CA GLY A 27 0.20 -3.57 -28.46
C GLY A 27 -0.50 -2.63 -27.47
N PHE A 28 -0.56 -2.95 -26.18
CA PHE A 28 -1.17 -2.08 -25.18
C PHE A 28 -0.36 -0.79 -25.01
N VAL A 29 -1.03 0.36 -25.12
CA VAL A 29 -0.46 1.70 -24.94
C VAL A 29 -1.26 2.47 -23.91
N ALA A 30 -0.60 2.94 -22.87
CA ALA A 30 -1.21 3.79 -21.84
C ALA A 30 -0.15 4.63 -21.12
N ASP A 31 -0.59 5.57 -20.27
CA ASP A 31 0.31 6.19 -19.30
C ASP A 31 0.90 5.11 -18.37
N ARG A 32 2.17 5.27 -18.05
CA ARG A 32 2.93 4.32 -17.24
C ARG A 32 2.45 4.24 -15.80
N ASP A 33 2.01 5.36 -15.23
CA ASP A 33 1.51 5.41 -13.86
C ASP A 33 0.09 4.80 -13.82
N TYR A 34 -0.71 4.93 -14.89
CA TYR A 34 -1.94 4.14 -15.06
C TYR A 34 -1.65 2.63 -15.13
N ASN A 35 -0.69 2.19 -15.96
CA ASN A 35 -0.28 0.79 -16.02
C ASN A 35 0.23 0.27 -14.66
N ALA A 36 0.86 1.13 -13.85
CA ALA A 36 1.24 0.82 -12.48
C ALA A 36 0.04 0.63 -11.56
N ALA A 37 -0.92 1.57 -11.59
CA ALA A 37 -2.13 1.50 -10.78
C ALA A 37 -2.93 0.22 -11.04
N VAL A 38 -3.09 -0.19 -12.30
CA VAL A 38 -3.80 -1.44 -12.65
C VAL A 38 -3.09 -2.67 -12.07
N ASN A 39 -1.76 -2.74 -12.16
CA ASN A 39 -1.00 -3.84 -11.56
C ASN A 39 -1.12 -3.86 -10.03
N ILE A 40 -1.02 -2.69 -9.38
CA ILE A 40 -1.17 -2.57 -7.91
C ILE A 40 -2.58 -2.99 -7.49
N HIS A 41 -3.60 -2.54 -8.22
CA HIS A 41 -4.98 -2.91 -7.95
C HIS A 41 -5.16 -4.43 -8.04
N ARG A 42 -4.65 -5.07 -9.10
CA ARG A 42 -4.72 -6.53 -9.26
C ARG A 42 -4.07 -7.27 -8.10
N VAL A 43 -2.83 -6.92 -7.74
CA VAL A 43 -2.12 -7.53 -6.60
C VAL A 43 -2.84 -7.27 -5.28
N GLY A 44 -3.42 -6.10 -5.09
CA GLY A 44 -4.16 -5.75 -3.87
C GLY A 44 -5.51 -6.47 -3.73
N MET A 45 -6.05 -7.06 -4.80
CA MET A 45 -7.27 -7.88 -4.77
C MET A 45 -6.98 -9.36 -4.56
N GLU A 46 -5.73 -9.80 -4.70
CA GLU A 46 -5.31 -11.19 -4.46
C GLU A 46 -5.21 -11.43 -2.93
N GLN A 47 -5.72 -12.58 -2.46
CA GLN A 47 -5.51 -12.97 -1.06
C GLN A 47 -4.07 -13.41 -0.84
N PRO A 48 -3.40 -12.98 0.23
CA PRO A 48 -2.08 -13.48 0.59
C PRO A 48 -2.13 -15.00 0.79
N PHE A 49 -1.17 -15.72 0.21
CA PHE A 49 -1.04 -17.17 0.45
C PHE A 49 -0.63 -17.47 1.90
N GLU A 50 0.03 -16.52 2.57
CA GLU A 50 0.41 -16.57 3.98
C GLU A 50 0.06 -15.23 4.66
N PRO A 51 -0.25 -15.22 5.96
CA PRO A 51 -0.43 -14.00 6.73
C PRO A 51 0.80 -13.09 6.60
N VAL A 52 0.60 -11.85 6.13
CA VAL A 52 1.68 -10.88 5.87
C VAL A 52 2.44 -10.52 7.15
N GLU A 53 1.77 -10.60 8.31
CA GLU A 53 2.34 -10.53 9.65
C GLU A 53 1.47 -11.42 10.58
N PRO A 54 1.95 -12.57 11.06
CA PRO A 54 1.25 -13.34 12.09
C PRO A 54 1.38 -12.70 13.48
N ARG A 55 2.14 -11.61 13.60
CA ARG A 55 2.27 -10.87 14.85
C ARG A 55 0.89 -10.33 15.24
N PRO A 56 0.40 -10.64 16.45
CA PRO A 56 -0.79 -9.99 16.95
C PRO A 56 -0.56 -8.48 16.85
N LEU A 57 -1.47 -7.77 16.17
CA LEU A 57 -1.59 -6.33 16.36
C LEU A 57 -1.61 -6.11 17.87
N HIS A 58 -0.64 -5.36 18.40
CA HIS A 58 -0.51 -5.12 19.83
C HIS A 58 -1.90 -4.81 20.38
N HIS A 59 -2.50 -5.77 21.08
CA HIS A 59 -3.80 -5.55 21.69
C HIS A 59 -3.52 -4.48 22.73
N ILE A 60 -4.00 -3.27 22.49
CA ILE A 60 -4.10 -2.30 23.56
C ILE A 60 -5.15 -2.92 24.47
N SER A 61 -4.71 -3.57 25.54
CA SER A 61 -5.64 -4.19 26.46
C SER A 61 -6.54 -3.08 27.00
N VAL A 62 -7.84 -3.37 27.15
CA VAL A 62 -8.82 -2.40 27.65
C VAL A 62 -8.37 -1.80 29.00
N VAL A 63 -7.53 -2.53 29.74
CA VAL A 63 -6.90 -2.11 30.98
C VAL A 63 -5.99 -0.88 30.82
N GLN A 64 -5.27 -0.75 29.69
CA GLN A 64 -4.43 0.44 29.42
C GLN A 64 -5.27 1.71 29.18
N VAL A 65 -6.45 1.58 28.58
CA VAL A 65 -7.36 2.71 28.33
C VAL A 65 -8.00 3.20 29.64
N LEU A 66 -8.32 2.30 30.56
CA LEU A 66 -8.96 2.64 31.84
C LEU A 66 -8.01 3.34 32.84
N SER A 67 -6.69 3.33 32.60
CA SER A 67 -5.69 3.98 33.47
C SER A 67 -5.49 5.47 33.16
N MET A 68 -6.17 6.03 32.15
CA MET A 68 -6.09 7.45 31.81
C MET A 68 -7.07 8.32 32.63
N LYS A 69 -7.03 8.22 33.96
CA LYS A 69 -7.65 9.22 34.84
C LYS A 69 -6.61 10.27 35.20
N GLN A 70 -6.57 11.37 34.46
CA GLN A 70 -5.83 12.57 34.88
C GLN A 70 -6.75 13.40 35.77
N GLU A 71 -6.46 13.47 37.08
CA GLU A 71 -7.03 14.53 37.91
C GLU A 71 -6.35 15.85 37.55
N ALA A 72 -7.14 16.89 37.32
CA ALA A 72 -6.62 18.23 37.10
C ALA A 72 -5.84 18.67 38.37
N PRO A 73 -4.61 19.16 38.25
CA PRO A 73 -3.89 19.68 39.40
C PRO A 73 -4.67 20.85 40.01
N PRO A 74 -4.69 21.00 41.34
CA PRO A 74 -5.44 22.07 41.98
C PRO A 74 -4.90 23.41 41.49
N PHE A 75 -5.81 24.25 41.01
CA PHE A 75 -5.51 25.60 40.59
C PHE A 75 -4.91 26.35 41.78
N ARG A 76 -3.63 26.73 41.69
CA ARG A 76 -3.00 27.59 42.71
C ARG A 76 -3.55 29.00 42.53
N ALA A 77 -4.48 29.39 43.40
CA ALA A 77 -4.79 30.79 43.63
C ALA A 77 -3.75 31.35 44.62
N GLY A 78 -2.92 32.28 44.15
CA GLY A 78 -1.88 32.96 44.92
C GLY A 78 -0.93 33.70 44.01
#